data_AF-A0A8S1T1H8-F1
#
_entry.id   AF-A0A8S1T1H8-F1
#
_cell.length_a   1.000
_cell.length_b   1.000
_cell.length_c   1.000
_cell.angle_alpha   90.00
_cell.angle_beta   90.00
_cell.angle_gamma   90.00
#
_symmetry.space_group_name_H-M   'P 1'
#
loop_
_entity.id
_entity.type
_entity.pdbx_description
1 polymer ?
#
loop_
_entity_poly.entity_id
_entity_poly.type
_entity_poly.pdbx_seq_one_letter_code
_entity_poly.pdbx_strand_id
1 'polypeptide(L)'
;MKAEEQAEELILCPQGCGRKFNKDSLLKHYKVCKDVFQQKRSAFNSQLKRVGFDYFVENKTKLPQFSPPKTNKLKTEILPYRSPQVQSKYNQVLNAKKFCKGCLREFDSKIADEHIQKCVKKNQQKNPFAKII
;
A
#
# COMPACT_ATOMS: atom_id res chain seq x y z
N MET A 1 -5.75 38.65 13.16
CA MET A 1 -4.45 38.82 12.49
C MET A 1 -4.53 38.01 11.19
N LYS A 2 -4.56 38.69 10.05
CA LYS A 2 -4.80 38.08 8.73
C LYS A 2 -3.56 37.28 8.33
N ALA A 3 -3.71 35.98 8.14
CA ALA A 3 -2.75 35.17 7.42
C ALA A 3 -2.79 35.64 5.96
N GLU A 4 -1.74 36.33 5.52
CA GLU A 4 -1.58 36.72 4.13
C GLU A 4 -1.27 35.46 3.33
N GLU A 5 -2.27 35.04 2.56
CA GLU A 5 -2.21 33.97 1.58
C GLU A 5 -1.37 34.47 0.40
N GLN A 6 -0.04 34.40 0.54
CA GLN A 6 0.86 34.56 -0.60
C GLN A 6 0.77 33.28 -1.44
N ALA A 7 -0.12 33.30 -2.43
CA ALA A 7 -0.05 32.38 -3.55
C ALA A 7 1.24 32.65 -4.33
N GLU A 8 2.37 32.13 -3.82
CA GLU A 8 3.64 32.21 -4.52
C GLU A 8 3.52 31.54 -5.89
N GLU A 9 3.81 32.32 -6.93
CA GLU A 9 3.74 31.87 -8.31
C GLU A 9 4.70 30.69 -8.53
N LEU A 10 4.13 29.51 -8.75
CA LEU A 10 4.84 28.25 -8.96
C LEU A 10 5.32 28.15 -10.41
N ILE A 11 6.63 28.33 -10.61
CA ILE A 11 7.27 28.33 -11.91
C ILE A 11 7.63 26.91 -12.33
N LEU A 12 7.30 26.53 -13.58
CA LEU A 12 7.68 25.26 -14.18
C LEU A 12 9.19 25.18 -14.40
N CYS A 13 9.78 24.01 -14.14
CA CYS A 13 11.19 23.80 -14.41
C CYS A 13 11.49 23.85 -15.92
N PRO A 14 12.42 24.72 -16.39
CA PRO A 14 12.75 24.87 -17.80
C PRO A 14 13.50 23.66 -18.38
N GLN A 15 14.07 22.81 -17.52
CA GLN A 15 14.80 21.60 -17.93
C GLN A 15 13.89 20.46 -18.40
N GLY A 16 12.56 20.63 -18.35
CA GLY A 16 11.62 19.64 -18.87
C GLY A 16 11.31 18.48 -17.92
N CYS A 17 11.59 18.59 -16.61
CA CYS A 17 11.21 17.54 -15.65
C CYS A 17 9.73 17.58 -15.23
N GLY A 18 8.98 18.59 -15.68
CA GLY A 18 7.54 18.75 -15.45
C GLY A 18 7.12 19.18 -14.04
N ARG A 19 8.08 19.51 -13.15
CA ARG A 19 7.80 19.94 -11.76
C ARG A 19 7.72 21.47 -11.66
N LYS A 20 6.89 21.97 -10.75
CA LYS A 20 6.72 23.40 -10.44
C LYS A 20 7.34 23.75 -9.09
N PHE A 21 7.98 24.91 -8.98
CA PHE A 21 8.68 25.36 -7.77
C PHE A 21 8.52 26.86 -7.54
N ASN A 22 8.65 27.28 -6.29
CA ASN A 22 8.80 28.69 -5.93
C ASN A 22 10.20 29.17 -6.37
N LYS A 23 10.39 30.49 -6.52
CA LYS A 23 11.61 31.11 -7.09
C LYS A 23 12.90 30.59 -6.45
N ASP A 24 12.97 30.55 -5.13
CA ASP A 24 14.17 30.14 -4.39
C ASP A 24 14.48 28.64 -4.56
N SER A 25 13.43 27.83 -4.60
CA SER A 25 13.55 26.37 -4.78
C SER A 25 13.92 26.00 -6.21
N LEU A 26 13.47 26.79 -7.20
CA LEU A 26 13.77 26.58 -8.60
C LEU A 26 15.28 26.68 -8.87
N LEU A 27 15.98 27.63 -8.26
CA LEU A 27 17.43 27.80 -8.42
C LEU A 27 18.21 26.58 -7.94
N LYS A 28 17.81 25.99 -6.81
CA LYS A 28 18.42 24.75 -6.29
C LYS A 28 18.05 23.55 -7.16
N HIS A 29 16.78 23.46 -7.55
CA HIS A 29 16.28 22.40 -8.39
C HIS A 29 16.99 22.37 -9.76
N TYR A 30 17.21 23.52 -10.40
CA TYR A 30 17.81 23.62 -11.72
C TYR A 30 19.17 22.91 -11.81
N LYS A 31 20.00 23.04 -10.77
CA LYS A 31 21.33 22.39 -10.69
C LYS A 31 21.20 20.87 -10.73
N VAL A 32 20.35 20.29 -9.89
CA VAL A 32 20.19 18.84 -9.74
C VAL A 32 19.35 18.23 -10.86
N CYS A 33 18.38 18.98 -11.39
CA CYS A 33 17.46 18.51 -12.41
C CYS A 33 18.20 18.07 -13.67
N LYS A 34 19.23 18.82 -14.07
CA LYS A 34 20.08 18.51 -15.21
C LYS A 34 20.80 17.16 -15.02
N ASP A 35 21.42 16.96 -13.87
CA ASP A 35 22.22 15.76 -13.57
C ASP A 35 21.36 14.50 -13.43
N VAL A 36 20.13 14.64 -12.94
CA VAL A 36 19.23 13.50 -12.70
C VAL A 36 18.41 13.13 -13.93
N PHE A 37 17.85 14.12 -14.64
CA PHE A 37 16.85 13.87 -15.67
C PHE A 37 17.36 14.07 -17.10
N GLN A 38 18.37 14.91 -17.32
CA GLN A 38 18.90 15.18 -18.66
C GLN A 38 20.16 14.35 -18.97
N GLN A 39 20.89 13.91 -17.95
CA GLN A 39 22.08 13.08 -18.13
C GLN A 39 21.71 11.60 -18.10
N LYS A 40 22.12 10.87 -19.15
CA LYS A 40 22.08 9.41 -19.14
C LYS A 40 23.15 8.90 -18.18
N ARG A 41 22.72 8.37 -17.04
CA ARG A 41 23.63 7.71 -16.09
C ARG A 41 24.31 6.50 -16.74
N SER A 42 25.57 6.26 -16.39
CA SER A 42 26.26 5.03 -16.79
C SER A 42 25.55 3.83 -16.17
N ALA A 43 25.51 2.72 -16.92
CA ALA A 43 24.92 1.49 -16.42
C ALA A 43 25.71 1.01 -15.19
N PHE A 44 24.99 0.73 -14.10
CA PHE A 44 25.61 0.16 -12.91
C PHE A 44 26.07 -1.27 -13.21
N ASN A 45 27.39 -1.49 -13.16
CA ASN A 45 27.96 -2.81 -13.33
C ASN A 45 28.22 -3.45 -11.96
N SER A 46 27.33 -4.36 -11.58
CA SER A 46 27.41 -5.07 -10.30
C SER A 46 28.68 -5.91 -10.14
N GLN A 47 29.26 -6.38 -11.25
CA GLN A 47 30.48 -7.17 -11.22
C GLN A 47 31.70 -6.28 -10.92
N LEU A 48 31.81 -5.14 -11.61
CA LEU A 48 32.79 -4.08 -11.32
C LEU A 48 32.78 -3.67 -9.84
N LYS A 49 31.58 -3.47 -9.27
CA LYS A 49 31.46 -3.07 -7.86
C LYS A 49 31.86 -4.15 -6.86
N ARG A 50 31.73 -5.43 -7.21
CA ARG A 50 32.13 -6.54 -6.32
C ARG A 50 33.63 -6.79 -6.31
N VAL A 51 34.28 -6.70 -7.48
CA VAL A 51 35.70 -7.08 -7.63
C VAL A 51 36.66 -5.89 -7.58
N GLY A 52 36.16 -4.65 -7.68
CA GLY A 52 36.99 -3.45 -7.78
C GLY A 52 37.39 -3.13 -9.22
N PHE A 53 37.84 -1.89 -9.46
CA PHE A 53 38.14 -1.40 -10.80
C PHE A 53 39.39 -2.08 -11.39
N ASP A 54 40.49 -2.10 -10.64
CA ASP A 54 41.79 -2.60 -11.12
C ASP A 54 41.70 -4.08 -11.53
N TYR A 55 41.15 -4.91 -10.64
CA TYR A 55 40.95 -6.34 -10.93
C TYR A 55 39.98 -6.59 -12.10
N PHE A 56 38.94 -5.75 -12.25
CA PHE A 56 38.01 -5.89 -13.36
C PHE A 56 38.66 -5.59 -14.70
N VAL A 57 39.51 -4.56 -14.80
CA VAL A 57 40.18 -4.19 -16.05
C VAL A 57 41.10 -5.32 -16.52
N GLU A 58 41.86 -5.91 -15.59
CA GLU A 58 42.80 -7.00 -15.88
C GLU A 58 42.11 -8.32 -16.25
N ASN A 59 40.97 -8.63 -15.61
CA ASN A 59 40.33 -9.95 -15.69
C ASN A 59 38.96 -9.96 -16.36
N LYS A 60 38.55 -8.88 -17.05
CA LYS A 60 37.21 -8.73 -17.68
C LYS A 60 36.76 -9.94 -18.51
N THR A 61 37.68 -10.64 -19.16
CA THR A 61 37.41 -11.82 -20.01
C THR A 61 37.30 -13.14 -19.23
N LYS A 62 37.92 -13.21 -18.04
CA LYS A 62 37.93 -14.40 -17.18
C LYS A 62 36.82 -14.39 -16.12
N LEU A 63 36.20 -13.23 -15.93
CA LEU A 63 35.14 -13.03 -14.97
C LEU A 63 33.88 -13.83 -15.36
N PRO A 64 33.23 -14.52 -14.40
CA PRO A 64 32.05 -15.32 -14.68
C PRO A 64 30.93 -14.40 -15.18
N GLN A 65 30.56 -14.58 -16.45
CA GLN A 65 29.45 -13.88 -17.05
C GLN A 65 28.17 -14.56 -16.56
N PHE A 66 27.44 -13.91 -15.65
CA PHE A 66 26.08 -14.33 -15.35
C PHE A 66 25.26 -14.03 -16.60
N SER A 67 25.11 -15.01 -17.48
CA SER A 67 24.08 -14.93 -18.50
C SER A 67 22.76 -14.69 -17.77
N PRO A 68 21.94 -13.71 -18.18
CA PRO A 68 20.61 -13.58 -17.62
C PRO A 68 19.96 -14.97 -17.69
N PRO A 69 19.31 -15.43 -16.61
CA PRO A 69 18.66 -16.74 -16.64
C PRO A 69 17.85 -16.79 -17.93
N LYS A 70 18.07 -17.81 -18.78
CA LYS A 70 17.29 -18.00 -20.00
C LYS A 70 15.84 -18.03 -19.54
N THR A 71 15.13 -16.92 -19.76
CA THR A 71 13.73 -16.84 -19.38
C THR A 71 13.04 -17.79 -20.36
N ASN A 72 12.81 -19.03 -19.95
CA ASN A 72 11.53 -19.61 -20.32
C ASN A 72 10.54 -18.56 -19.86
N LYS A 73 9.80 -17.96 -20.80
CA LYS A 73 8.69 -17.07 -20.44
C LYS A 73 7.82 -17.92 -19.53
N LEU A 74 8.04 -17.86 -18.21
CA LEU A 74 7.11 -18.45 -17.29
C LEU A 74 5.83 -17.76 -17.70
N LYS A 75 4.88 -18.56 -18.18
CA LYS A 75 3.52 -18.11 -18.38
C LYS A 75 3.12 -17.69 -16.98
N THR A 76 3.34 -16.42 -16.66
CA THR A 76 2.71 -15.77 -15.53
C THR A 76 1.26 -15.72 -15.96
N GLU A 77 0.58 -16.86 -15.79
CA GLU A 77 -0.81 -16.87 -15.41
C GLU A 77 -0.88 -15.74 -14.40
N ILE A 78 -1.53 -14.64 -14.78
CA ILE A 78 -1.73 -13.50 -13.89
C ILE A 78 -2.63 -14.08 -12.82
N LEU A 79 -2.05 -14.74 -11.82
CA LEU A 79 -2.74 -15.00 -10.58
C LEU A 79 -3.10 -13.59 -10.12
N PRO A 80 -4.40 -13.25 -10.07
CA PRO A 80 -4.79 -11.91 -9.70
C PRO A 80 -4.11 -11.68 -8.36
N TYR A 81 -3.21 -10.70 -8.31
CA TYR A 81 -2.57 -10.30 -7.07
C TYR A 81 -3.71 -9.91 -6.14
N ARG A 82 -4.09 -10.86 -5.28
CA ARG A 82 -5.09 -10.63 -4.26
C ARG A 82 -4.35 -9.82 -3.22
N SER A 83 -4.32 -8.51 -3.42
CA SER A 83 -4.00 -7.58 -2.36
C SER A 83 -4.79 -8.05 -1.14
N PRO A 84 -4.14 -8.27 0.02
CA PRO A 84 -4.88 -8.57 1.23
C PRO A 84 -5.90 -7.45 1.37
N GLN A 85 -7.19 -7.76 1.19
CA GLN A 85 -8.24 -6.79 1.45
C GLN A 85 -8.29 -6.61 2.96
N VAL A 86 -7.35 -5.82 3.50
CA VAL A 86 -7.39 -5.35 4.87
C VAL A 86 -8.59 -4.42 4.91
N GLN A 87 -9.73 -4.97 5.30
CA GLN A 87 -10.93 -4.18 5.57
C GLN A 87 -10.50 -3.07 6.54
N SER A 88 -10.85 -1.82 6.23
CA SER A 88 -10.49 -0.69 7.09
C SER A 88 -10.86 -1.02 8.54
N LYS A 89 -10.06 -0.58 9.52
CA LYS A 89 -10.37 -0.79 10.95
C LYS A 89 -11.81 -0.41 11.28
N TYR A 90 -12.36 0.59 10.59
CA TYR A 90 -13.76 1.00 10.67
C TYR A 90 -14.76 -0.09 10.21
N ASN A 91 -14.52 -0.76 9.08
CA ASN A 91 -15.38 -1.85 8.60
C ASN A 91 -15.30 -3.11 9.47
N GLN A 92 -14.16 -3.38 10.10
CA GLN A 92 -14.02 -4.48 11.07
C GLN A 92 -14.91 -4.29 12.30
N VAL A 93 -15.05 -3.03 12.77
CA VAL A 93 -15.96 -2.68 13.88
C VAL A 93 -17.43 -2.81 13.47
N LEU A 94 -17.77 -2.47 12.22
CA LEU A 94 -19.14 -2.60 11.70
C LEU A 94 -19.60 -4.05 11.49
N ASN A 95 -18.66 -4.95 11.18
CA ASN A 95 -18.92 -6.39 10.95
C ASN A 95 -18.64 -7.25 12.20
N ALA A 96 -18.48 -6.65 13.38
CA ALA A 96 -18.32 -7.40 14.62
C ALA A 96 -19.56 -8.28 14.87
N LYS A 97 -19.36 -9.58 15.13
CA LYS A 97 -20.45 -10.49 15.49
C LYS A 97 -20.81 -10.32 16.96
N LYS A 98 -22.10 -10.26 17.26
CA LYS A 98 -22.66 -10.27 18.62
C LYS A 98 -23.39 -11.59 18.85
N PHE A 99 -23.29 -12.10 20.08
CA PHE A 99 -23.88 -13.38 20.48
C PHE A 99 -25.18 -13.17 21.26
N CYS A 100 -26.25 -13.89 20.88
CA CYS A 100 -27.52 -13.84 21.61
C CYS A 100 -27.54 -14.89 22.74
N LYS A 101 -27.62 -14.44 24.00
CA LYS A 101 -27.67 -15.33 25.18
C LYS A 101 -28.93 -16.20 25.28
N GLY A 102 -30.01 -15.84 24.57
CA GLY A 102 -31.29 -16.54 24.63
C GLY A 102 -31.44 -17.70 23.65
N CYS A 103 -30.74 -17.68 22.51
CA CYS A 103 -30.78 -18.76 21.52
C CYS A 103 -29.40 -19.25 21.08
N LEU A 104 -28.34 -18.69 21.65
CA LEU A 104 -26.93 -19.03 21.45
C LEU A 104 -26.45 -18.94 19.99
N ARG A 105 -27.10 -18.10 19.18
CA ARG A 105 -26.68 -17.83 17.79
C ARG A 105 -25.88 -16.55 17.69
N GLU A 106 -24.98 -16.54 16.71
CA GLU A 106 -24.17 -15.37 16.34
C GLU A 106 -24.84 -14.59 15.20
N PHE A 107 -24.86 -13.26 15.34
CA PHE A 107 -25.40 -12.35 14.34
C PHE A 107 -24.45 -11.17 14.13
N ASP A 108 -24.51 -10.56 12.96
CA ASP A 108 -23.82 -9.28 12.72
C ASP A 108 -24.39 -8.21 13.65
N SER A 109 -23.52 -7.33 14.17
CA SER A 109 -23.87 -6.32 15.19
C SER A 109 -25.13 -5.50 14.84
N LYS A 110 -25.35 -5.23 13.55
CA LYS A 110 -26.52 -4.49 13.03
C LYS A 110 -27.85 -5.22 13.19
N ILE A 111 -27.84 -6.55 13.07
CA ILE A 111 -29.04 -7.41 13.12
C ILE A 111 -29.23 -7.99 14.52
N ALA A 112 -28.14 -8.13 15.28
CA ALA A 112 -28.13 -8.73 16.60
C ALA A 112 -29.08 -8.03 17.58
N ASP A 113 -29.17 -6.70 17.53
CA ASP A 113 -30.01 -5.94 18.47
C ASP A 113 -31.51 -6.22 18.23
N GLU A 114 -31.96 -6.26 16.97
CA GLU A 114 -33.33 -6.63 16.60
C GLU A 114 -33.63 -8.10 16.94
N HIS A 115 -32.67 -8.99 16.70
CA HIS A 115 -32.80 -10.40 17.05
C HIS A 115 -32.94 -10.59 18.56
N ILE A 116 -32.09 -9.96 19.38
CA ILE A 116 -32.12 -10.09 20.85
C ILE A 116 -33.48 -9.62 21.38
N GLN A 117 -33.96 -8.47 20.90
CA GLN A 117 -35.28 -7.93 21.26
C GLN A 117 -36.42 -8.93 20.98
N LYS A 118 -36.44 -9.53 19.79
CA LYS A 118 -37.46 -10.53 19.40
C LYS A 118 -37.27 -11.88 20.11
N CYS A 119 -36.02 -12.29 20.36
CA CYS A 119 -35.68 -13.55 21.00
C CYS A 119 -36.07 -13.57 22.48
N VAL A 120 -35.83 -12.47 23.23
CA VAL A 120 -36.29 -12.31 24.62
C VAL A 120 -37.81 -12.44 24.71
N LYS A 121 -38.54 -11.75 23.82
CA LYS A 121 -40.01 -11.83 23.76
C LYS A 121 -40.53 -13.23 23.43
N LYS A 122 -39.83 -13.99 22.58
CA LYS A 122 -40.19 -15.38 22.24
C LYS A 122 -39.85 -16.39 23.34
N ASN A 123 -38.75 -16.19 24.08
CA ASN A 123 -38.38 -17.07 25.21
C ASN A 123 -39.37 -16.96 26.37
N GLN A 124 -39.97 -15.78 26.60
CA GLN A 124 -41.05 -15.61 27.59
C GLN A 124 -42.33 -16.38 27.22
N GLN A 125 -42.59 -16.60 25.93
CA GLN A 125 -43.78 -17.32 25.45
C GLN A 125 -43.57 -18.85 25.36
N LYS A 126 -42.34 -19.36 25.54
CA LYS A 126 -42.01 -20.79 25.47
C LYS A 126 -41.48 -21.35 26.79
N ASN A 127 -41.89 -20.77 27.92
CA ASN A 127 -41.68 -21.37 29.24
C ASN A 127 -42.97 -22.11 29.67
N PRO A 128 -43.10 -23.43 29.42
CA PRO A 128 -44.25 -24.19 29.91
C PRO A 128 -44.28 -24.36 31.44
N PHE A 129 -43.29 -23.83 32.17
CA PHE A 129 -43.19 -23.91 33.64
C PHE A 129 -43.18 -22.54 34.35
N ALA A 130 -43.65 -21.46 33.71
CA ALA A 130 -43.94 -20.21 34.43
C ALA A 130 -45.35 -20.19 35.08
N LYS A 131 -45.85 -21.37 35.47
CA LYS A 131 -46.93 -21.58 36.44
C LYS A 131 -46.47 -22.78 37.30
N ILE A 132 -46.57 -22.66 38.63
CA ILE A 132 -45.95 -23.51 39.67
C ILE A 132 -44.53 -22.99 39.99
N ILE A 133 -44.25 -22.22 41.04
CA ILE A 133 -44.85 -22.00 42.37
C ILE A 133 -44.92 -20.49 42.63
#